data_AF-A0AA86MG95-F1
#
_entry.id   AF-A0AA86MG95-F1
#
_cell.length_a   1.000
_cell.length_b   1.000
_cell.length_c   1.000
_cell.angle_alpha   90.00
_cell.angle_beta   90.00
_cell.angle_gamma   90.00
#
_symmetry.space_group_name_H-M   'P 1'
#
loop_
_entity.id
_entity.type
_entity.pdbx_description
1 polymer ?
#
loop_
_entity_poly.entity_id
_entity_poly.type
_entity_poly.pdbx_seq_one_letter_code
_entity_poly.pdbx_strand_id
1 'polypeptide(L)'
;MKPQLEQTEFWVGTFHGSHDGIPAEVTATRDDTRPQPYGWTCTCGASRSFPTEQGVWPTAWRHTHPTRFDRLRSWAARRLRTARR
;
A
#
# COMPACT_ATOMS: atom_id res chain seq x y z
N MET A 1 -29.73 -9.63 -21.63
CA MET A 1 -29.06 -9.19 -20.38
C MET A 1 -27.59 -8.99 -20.68
N LYS A 2 -27.06 -7.77 -20.56
CA LYS A 2 -25.61 -7.55 -20.54
C LYS A 2 -25.10 -7.91 -19.14
N PRO A 3 -23.97 -8.61 -18.97
CA PRO A 3 -23.39 -8.69 -17.64
C PRO A 3 -22.89 -7.29 -17.29
N GLN A 4 -23.58 -6.64 -16.35
CA GLN A 4 -22.96 -5.58 -15.55
C GLN A 4 -21.80 -6.26 -14.84
N LEU A 5 -20.57 -5.94 -15.25
CA LEU A 5 -19.39 -6.19 -14.42
C LEU A 5 -19.55 -5.26 -13.22
N GLU A 6 -20.36 -5.69 -12.26
CA GLU A 6 -20.50 -5.02 -10.97
C GLU A 6 -19.11 -4.96 -10.36
N GLN A 7 -18.69 -3.77 -9.93
CA GLN A 7 -17.42 -3.59 -9.24
C GLN A 7 -17.40 -4.52 -8.02
N THR A 8 -16.72 -5.66 -8.14
CA THR A 8 -16.41 -6.56 -7.02
C THR A 8 -15.19 -6.05 -6.26
N GLU A 9 -15.08 -4.74 -6.06
CA GLU A 9 -14.09 -4.16 -5.16
C GLU A 9 -14.62 -4.23 -3.73
N PHE A 10 -14.18 -5.24 -2.99
CA PHE A 10 -14.53 -5.45 -1.60
C PHE A 10 -13.55 -4.71 -0.69
N TRP A 11 -14.08 -3.97 0.27
CA TRP A 11 -13.28 -3.32 1.30
C TRP A 11 -12.70 -4.37 2.26
N VAL A 12 -11.38 -4.34 2.46
CA VAL A 12 -10.65 -5.27 3.35
C VAL A 12 -10.32 -4.60 4.68
N GLY A 13 -9.97 -3.31 4.68
CA GLY A 13 -9.62 -2.59 5.90
C GLY A 13 -9.04 -1.20 5.65
N THR A 14 -8.99 -0.39 6.71
CA THR A 14 -8.32 0.92 6.71
C THR A 14 -7.26 0.98 7.80
N PHE A 15 -6.06 1.43 7.47
CA PHE A 15 -4.94 1.59 8.39
C PHE A 15 -4.59 3.08 8.50
N HIS A 16 -4.46 3.57 9.72
CA HIS A 16 -4.06 4.96 10.00
C HIS A 16 -2.65 5.01 10.55
N GLY A 17 -1.87 6.03 10.19
CA GLY A 17 -0.55 6.29 10.76
C GLY A 17 0.04 7.58 10.23
N SER A 18 1.35 7.62 10.04
CA SER A 18 2.01 8.84 9.53
C SER A 18 3.31 8.56 8.78
N HIS A 19 3.62 9.45 7.83
CA HIS A 19 4.88 9.51 7.12
C HIS A 19 5.61 10.78 7.51
N ASP A 20 6.77 10.67 8.16
CA ASP A 20 7.59 11.84 8.54
C ASP A 20 6.78 12.93 9.30
N GLY A 21 5.77 12.52 10.08
CA GLY A 21 4.87 13.40 10.84
C GLY A 21 3.60 13.84 10.10
N ILE A 22 3.46 13.52 8.81
CA ILE A 22 2.27 13.79 8.00
C ILE A 22 1.29 12.62 8.15
N PRO A 23 0.01 12.86 8.50
CA PRO A 23 -0.99 11.80 8.58
C PRO A 23 -1.09 10.99 7.28
N ALA A 24 -1.17 9.68 7.43
CA ALA A 24 -1.31 8.73 6.34
C ALA A 24 -2.46 7.78 6.62
N GLU A 25 -3.30 7.56 5.60
CA GLU A 25 -4.36 6.56 5.62
C GLU A 25 -4.10 5.59 4.48
N VAL A 26 -4.23 4.30 4.76
CA VAL A 26 -4.15 3.23 3.77
C VAL A 26 -5.48 2.51 3.70
N THR A 27 -6.10 2.51 2.52
CA THR A 27 -7.31 1.74 2.23
C THR A 27 -6.90 0.46 1.51
N ALA A 28 -7.29 -0.69 2.07
CA ALA A 28 -7.10 -1.99 1.48
C ALA A 28 -8.39 -2.48 0.82
N THR A 29 -8.27 -3.00 -0.39
CA THR A 29 -9.39 -3.50 -1.20
C THR A 29 -9.04 -4.83 -1.85
N ARG A 30 -10.07 -5.57 -2.26
CA ARG A 30 -9.98 -6.82 -3.01
C ARG A 30 -10.83 -6.70 -4.26
N ASP A 31 -10.23 -6.88 -5.43
CA ASP A 31 -10.87 -6.91 -6.75
C ASP A 31 -10.59 -8.27 -7.41
N ASP A 32 -11.59 -9.17 -7.37
CA ASP A 32 -11.47 -10.53 -7.91
C ASP A 32 -11.33 -10.59 -9.44
N THR A 33 -11.48 -9.47 -10.14
CA THR A 33 -11.24 -9.41 -11.59
C THR A 33 -9.76 -9.31 -11.94
N ARG A 34 -8.89 -9.03 -10.95
CA ARG A 34 -7.45 -8.84 -11.16
C ARG A 34 -6.65 -10.12 -10.88
N PRO A 35 -5.54 -10.35 -11.62
CA PRO A 35 -4.60 -11.43 -11.31
C PRO A 35 -3.98 -11.34 -9.90
N GLN A 36 -3.89 -10.13 -9.36
CA GLN A 36 -3.51 -9.86 -7.98
C GLN A 36 -4.71 -9.18 -7.33
N PRO A 37 -5.64 -9.96 -6.76
CA PRO A 37 -6.93 -9.43 -6.38
C PRO A 37 -6.84 -8.52 -5.17
N TYR A 38 -5.83 -8.66 -4.32
CA TYR A 38 -5.71 -7.84 -3.13
C TYR A 38 -4.82 -6.63 -3.37
N GLY A 39 -5.17 -5.48 -2.81
CA GLY A 39 -4.35 -4.29 -2.89
C GLY A 39 -4.58 -3.32 -1.76
N TRP A 40 -3.68 -2.35 -1.66
CA TRP A 40 -3.90 -1.18 -0.83
C TRP A 40 -3.40 0.08 -1.51
N THR A 41 -4.02 1.21 -1.18
CA THR A 41 -3.66 2.55 -1.63
C THR A 41 -3.51 3.45 -0.42
N CYS A 42 -2.54 4.34 -0.46
CA CYS A 42 -2.29 5.32 0.59
C CYS A 42 -2.58 6.74 0.13
N THR A 43 -3.02 7.61 1.04
CA THR A 43 -3.17 9.06 0.80
C THR A 43 -1.88 9.74 0.34
N CYS A 44 -0.71 9.14 0.56
CA CYS A 44 0.56 9.63 0.04
C CYS A 44 0.79 9.33 -1.46
N GLY A 45 -0.13 8.60 -2.11
CA GLY A 45 -0.04 8.15 -3.50
C GLY A 45 0.65 6.80 -3.70
N ALA A 46 1.16 6.16 -2.63
CA ALA A 46 1.71 4.81 -2.72
C ALA A 46 0.60 3.76 -2.86
N SER A 47 0.83 2.73 -3.66
CA SER A 47 -0.07 1.59 -3.75
C SER A 47 0.71 0.28 -3.90
N ARG A 48 0.06 -0.84 -3.60
CA ARG A 48 0.63 -2.16 -3.83
C ARG A 48 -0.47 -3.20 -4.03
N SER A 49 -0.15 -4.23 -4.82
CA SER A 49 -1.04 -5.37 -5.08
C SER A 49 -0.39 -6.68 -4.65
N PHE A 50 -1.23 -7.66 -4.33
CA PHE A 50 -0.87 -8.96 -3.79
C PHE A 50 -1.79 -10.05 -4.36
N PRO A 51 -1.26 -11.28 -4.56
CA PRO A 51 -2.08 -12.42 -4.94
C PRO A 51 -2.97 -12.91 -3.79
N THR A 52 -2.59 -12.67 -2.53
CA THR A 52 -3.31 -13.13 -1.33
C THR A 52 -3.44 -12.02 -0.30
N GLU A 53 -4.46 -12.11 0.55
CA GLU A 53 -4.75 -11.15 1.62
C GLU A 53 -3.60 -11.01 2.62
N GLN A 54 -2.86 -12.10 2.85
CA GLN A 54 -1.79 -12.20 3.83
C GLN A 54 -0.68 -11.16 3.62
N GLY A 55 -0.49 -10.69 2.38
CA GLY A 55 0.48 -9.63 2.06
C GLY A 55 -0.02 -8.23 2.40
N VAL A 56 -1.33 -8.00 2.38
CA VAL A 56 -1.95 -6.67 2.50
C VAL A 56 -1.72 -6.07 3.86
N TRP A 57 -2.18 -6.74 4.91
CA TRP A 57 -2.16 -6.24 6.28
C TRP A 57 -0.74 -5.88 6.79
N PRO A 58 0.26 -6.77 6.74
CA PRO A 58 1.59 -6.45 7.25
C PRO A 58 2.28 -5.35 6.43
N THR A 59 2.01 -5.26 5.12
CA THR A 59 2.62 -4.22 4.28
C THR A 59 1.94 -2.87 4.45
N ALA A 60 0.61 -2.84 4.54
CA ALA A 60 -0.16 -1.64 4.86
C ALA A 60 0.23 -1.09 6.24
N TRP A 61 0.31 -1.96 7.25
CA TRP A 61 0.75 -1.58 8.59
C TRP A 61 2.17 -1.00 8.61
N ARG A 62 3.12 -1.69 7.98
CA ARG A 62 4.52 -1.23 7.92
C ARG A 62 4.68 0.07 7.13
N HIS A 63 3.79 0.33 6.18
CA HIS A 63 3.77 1.58 5.43
C HIS A 63 3.36 2.76 6.32
N THR A 64 2.26 2.63 7.06
CA THR A 64 1.75 3.68 7.96
C THR A 64 2.55 3.82 9.25
N HIS A 65 3.28 2.77 9.65
CA HIS A 65 4.12 2.73 10.86
C HIS A 65 5.57 2.35 10.51
N PRO A 66 6.31 3.23 9.81
CA PRO A 66 7.68 2.91 9.40
C PRO A 66 8.60 2.76 10.62
N THR A 67 9.30 1.64 10.69
CA THR A 67 10.31 1.41 11.74
C THR A 67 11.52 2.34 11.54
N ARG A 68 12.36 2.49 12.58
CA ARG A 68 13.63 3.23 12.47
C ARG A 68 14.53 2.66 11.37
N PHE A 69 14.53 1.34 11.21
CA PHE A 69 15.28 0.67 10.14
C PHE A 69 14.71 0.98 8.74
N ASP A 70 13.39 1.06 8.60
CA ASP A 70 12.75 1.44 7.33
C ASP A 70 13.06 2.90 6.95
N ARG A 71 13.13 3.79 7.94
CA ARG A 71 13.59 5.17 7.72
C ARG A 71 15.05 5.22 7.28
N LEU A 72 15.93 4.46 7.93
CA LEU A 72 17.34 4.37 7.55
C LEU A 72 17.51 3.82 6.12
N ARG A 73 16.80 2.74 5.77
CA ARG A 73 16.82 2.16 4.42
C ARG A 73 16.33 3.17 3.38
N SER A 74 15.27 3.90 3.69
CA SER A 74 14.72 4.94 2.81
C SER A 74 15.71 6.09 2.61
N TRP A 75 16.40 6.52 3.67
CA TRP A 75 17.48 7.51 3.61
C TRP A 75 18.64 7.03 2.73
N ALA A 76 19.10 5.79 2.94
CA ALA A 76 20.19 5.21 2.14
C ALA A 76 19.80 5.13 0.65
N ALA A 77 18.57 4.71 0.36
CA ALA A 77 18.05 4.64 -1.01
C ALA A 77 17.91 6.03 -1.67
N ARG A 78 17.62 7.09 -0.90
CA ARG A 78 17.65 8.47 -1.42
C ARG A 78 19.10 8.87 -1.75
N ARG A 79 20.04 8.64 -0.83
CA ARG A 79 21.46 8.99 -1.02
C ARG A 79 22.08 8.31 -2.24
N LEU A 80 21.81 7.02 -2.44
CA LEU A 80 22.31 6.27 -3.59
C LEU A 80 21.70 6.75 -4.93
N ARG A 81 20.45 7.21 -4.94
CA ARG A 81 19.83 7.79 -6.15
C ARG A 81 20.44 9.12 -6.52
N THR A 82 20.75 9.97 -5.52
CA THR A 82 21.43 11.24 -5.75
C THR A 82 22.88 11.04 -6.20
N ALA A 83 23.59 10.03 -5.66
CA ALA A 83 24.97 9.73 -6.04
C ALA A 83 25.13 9.09 -7.44
N ARG A 84 24.02 8.68 -8.08
CA ARG A 84 24.00 8.16 -9.45
C ARG A 84 23.59 9.20 -10.50
N ARG A 85 23.33 10.45 -10.09
CA ARG A 85 23.14 11.60 -10.97
C ARG A 85 24.38 12.46 -10.95
#